data_AF-A0A9P7BBP0-F1
#
_entry.id   AF-A0A9P7BBP0-F1
#
_cell.length_a   1.000
_cell.length_b   1.000
_cell.length_c   1.000
_cell.angle_alpha   90.00
_cell.angle_beta   90.00
_cell.angle_gamma   90.00
#
_symmetry.space_group_name_H-M   'P 1'
#
loop_
_entity.id
_entity.type
_entity.pdbx_description
1 polymer ?
#
loop_
_entity_poly.entity_id
_entity_poly.type
_entity_poly.pdbx_seq_one_letter_code
_entity_poly.pdbx_strand_id
1 'polypeptide(L)'
;MDNELRESIQHTADYVKQHGVKLEESLLKESGNKFSFLNPNDENYKYYISLRDSRQIRNEQSIPEKPSPYLFSNYNDNDLIMRIDLQIIKKTAAFVVSATYEANDKEEKSLDPIINSIIEKFPNDETFNFLKKDNKLNGLFLEFVKQMKLVAQSKKVDIVAQNNLLERIFKRVKYQEYLDQTTNDENILMKSLKIRFAAIKWLDAINKDSTVIKLDQWYDIQESKDDGIINFKEPLNFKDLFQQSVSKEITRKALNSYFSTVSKEEEPIESTKISIKKQKKRIVKEEGETRLKRRKR
;
A
#
# COMPACT_ATOMS: atom_id res chain seq x y z
N MET A 1 -9.78 41.49 26.50
CA MET A 1 -9.45 41.57 25.06
C MET A 1 -10.73 41.66 24.29
N ASP A 2 -10.80 42.57 23.33
CA ASP A 2 -11.89 42.62 22.36
C ASP A 2 -11.80 41.41 21.41
N ASN A 3 -12.94 40.84 21.03
CA ASN A 3 -12.98 39.64 20.19
C ASN A 3 -12.35 39.88 18.80
N GLU A 4 -12.50 41.08 18.25
CA GLU A 4 -11.90 41.48 16.97
C GLU A 4 -10.37 41.48 17.03
N LEU A 5 -9.78 41.93 18.14
CA LEU A 5 -8.34 41.92 18.36
C LEU A 5 -7.80 40.49 18.44
N ARG A 6 -8.55 39.60 19.11
CA ARG A 6 -8.20 38.18 19.25
C ARG A 6 -8.19 37.47 17.89
N GLU A 7 -9.20 37.70 17.06
CA GLU A 7 -9.29 37.14 15.71
C GLU A 7 -8.18 37.68 14.80
N SER A 8 -7.88 38.99 14.89
CA SER A 8 -6.77 39.59 14.14
C SER A 8 -5.42 38.97 14.53
N ILE A 9 -5.17 38.77 15.83
CA ILE A 9 -3.94 38.12 16.33
C ILE A 9 -3.84 36.68 15.78
N GLN A 10 -4.94 35.93 15.81
CA GLN A 10 -4.97 34.55 15.32
C GLN A 10 -4.70 34.46 13.81
N HIS A 11 -5.39 35.28 13.00
CA HIS A 11 -5.15 35.33 11.56
C HIS A 11 -3.72 35.73 11.20
N THR A 12 -3.16 36.70 11.94
CA THR A 12 -1.80 37.17 11.71
C THR A 12 -0.79 36.08 12.08
N ALA A 13 -0.98 35.38 13.20
CA ALA A 13 -0.13 34.28 13.61
C ALA A 13 -0.16 33.11 12.60
N ASP A 14 -1.34 32.75 12.08
CA ASP A 14 -1.48 31.70 11.07
C ASP A 14 -0.86 32.09 9.71
N TYR A 15 -0.97 33.37 9.33
CA TYR A 15 -0.37 33.90 8.11
C TYR A 15 1.17 33.94 8.19
N VAL A 16 1.71 34.42 9.31
CA VAL A 16 3.16 34.42 9.56
C VAL A 16 3.73 33.01 9.63
N LYS A 17 2.99 32.03 10.18
CA LYS A 17 3.39 30.61 10.16
C LYS A 17 3.56 30.06 8.74
N GLN A 18 2.69 30.45 7.80
CA GLN A 18 2.72 29.94 6.44
C GLN A 18 3.82 30.57 5.58
N HIS A 19 4.11 31.86 5.81
CA HIS A 19 5.00 32.66 4.96
C HIS A 19 6.36 32.98 5.59
N GLY A 20 6.53 32.69 6.88
CA GLY A 20 7.79 32.80 7.63
C GLY A 20 8.00 34.14 8.33
N VAL A 21 8.97 34.14 9.26
CA VAL A 21 9.25 35.23 10.21
C VAL A 21 9.62 36.57 9.54
N LYS A 22 10.16 36.53 8.31
CA LYS A 22 10.47 37.74 7.52
C LYS A 22 9.26 38.64 7.26
N LEU A 23 8.06 38.07 7.36
CA LEU A 23 6.81 38.78 7.16
C LEU A 23 6.43 39.65 8.37
N GLU A 24 6.86 39.30 9.59
CA GLU A 24 6.61 40.09 10.81
C GLU A 24 7.21 41.49 10.71
N GLU A 25 8.44 41.57 10.20
CA GLU A 25 9.15 42.85 10.00
C GLU A 25 8.47 43.72 8.93
N SER A 26 7.79 43.11 7.96
CA SER A 26 7.06 43.83 6.91
C SER A 26 5.73 44.36 7.43
N LEU A 27 5.00 43.55 8.20
CA LEU A 27 3.73 43.94 8.82
C LEU A 27 3.88 45.05 9.86
N LEU A 28 4.98 45.02 10.64
CA LEU A 28 5.32 46.08 11.58
C LEU A 28 5.63 47.43 10.89
N LYS A 29 6.15 47.40 9.66
CA LYS A 29 6.49 48.60 8.89
C LYS A 29 5.31 49.19 8.13
N GLU A 30 4.44 48.34 7.58
CA GLU A 30 3.34 48.77 6.72
C GLU A 30 2.08 49.23 7.46
N SER A 31 1.93 48.87 8.75
CA SER A 31 0.69 49.13 9.49
C SER A 31 0.92 49.98 10.74
N GLY A 32 0.55 51.26 10.66
CA GLY A 32 0.65 52.19 11.78
C GLY A 32 -0.36 51.90 12.91
N ASN A 33 0.00 50.99 13.84
CA ASN A 33 -0.72 50.59 15.06
C ASN A 33 -1.69 49.40 14.97
N LYS A 34 -1.99 48.86 13.78
CA LYS A 34 -2.91 47.70 13.66
C LYS A 34 -2.30 46.37 14.15
N PHE A 35 -0.98 46.23 14.07
CA PHE A 35 -0.24 45.06 14.56
C PHE A 35 0.65 45.41 15.75
N SER A 36 0.17 46.24 16.67
CA SER A 36 0.93 46.61 17.89
C SER A 36 1.36 45.39 18.70
N PHE A 37 0.54 44.32 18.68
CA PHE A 37 0.77 43.05 19.36
C PHE A 37 1.97 42.24 18.84
N LEU A 38 2.58 42.64 17.71
CA LEU A 38 3.85 42.08 17.24
C LEU A 38 5.06 42.66 18.00
N ASN A 39 4.88 43.78 18.70
CA ASN A 39 5.96 44.40 19.49
C ASN A 39 6.15 43.67 20.83
N PRO A 40 7.41 43.41 21.25
CA PRO A 40 7.70 42.74 22.53
C PRO A 40 7.15 43.42 23.79
N ASN A 41 6.81 44.70 23.68
CA ASN A 41 6.33 45.53 24.80
C ASN A 41 4.80 45.56 24.92
N ASP A 42 4.05 44.97 23.99
CA ASP A 42 2.58 44.89 24.05
C ASP A 42 2.15 43.78 25.02
N GLU A 43 1.07 44.01 25.78
CA GLU A 43 0.45 43.05 26.69
C GLU A 43 0.03 41.77 25.95
N ASN A 44 -0.36 41.90 24.67
CA ASN A 44 -0.84 40.80 23.84
C ASN A 44 0.27 40.03 23.10
N TYR A 45 1.53 40.47 23.19
CA TYR A 45 2.67 39.83 22.51
C TYR A 45 2.89 38.38 22.96
N LYS A 46 2.67 38.11 24.25
CA LYS A 46 2.77 36.75 24.80
C LYS A 46 1.73 35.80 24.21
N TYR A 47 0.53 36.32 23.93
CA TYR A 47 -0.56 35.55 23.30
C TYR A 47 -0.30 35.30 21.81
N TYR A 48 0.25 36.29 21.11
CA TYR A 48 0.72 36.13 19.73
C TYR A 48 1.84 35.09 19.62
N ILE A 49 2.86 35.15 20.47
CA ILE A 49 3.95 34.16 20.48
C ILE A 49 3.40 32.76 20.77
N SER A 50 2.51 32.60 21.75
CA SER A 50 1.97 31.28 22.05
C SER A 50 1.17 30.73 20.88
N LEU A 51 0.48 31.56 20.12
CA LEU A 51 -0.17 31.16 18.86
C LEU A 51 0.84 30.86 17.76
N ARG A 52 1.86 31.68 17.53
CA ARG A 52 2.89 31.47 16.50
C ARG A 52 3.77 30.24 16.76
N ASP A 53 4.24 30.11 17.99
CA ASP A 53 5.17 29.07 18.44
C ASP A 53 4.43 27.83 18.96
N SER A 54 3.11 27.93 19.19
CA SER A 54 2.30 26.72 19.13
C SER A 54 2.55 26.17 17.73
N ARG A 55 3.37 25.12 17.69
CA ARG A 55 3.20 24.08 16.69
C ARG A 55 1.71 23.85 16.74
N GLN A 56 1.01 24.33 15.71
CA GLN A 56 -0.26 23.74 15.41
C GLN A 56 0.11 22.26 15.41
N ILE A 57 -0.34 21.55 16.42
CA ILE A 57 -0.72 20.16 16.25
C ILE A 57 -1.91 20.25 15.28
N ARG A 58 -1.68 20.76 14.05
CA ARG A 58 -2.10 20.05 12.86
C ARG A 58 -1.59 18.68 13.22
N ASN A 59 -2.51 17.84 13.65
CA ASN A 59 -2.28 16.43 13.79
C ASN A 59 -1.59 16.09 12.47
N GLU A 60 -0.24 16.03 12.47
CA GLU A 60 0.45 15.08 11.62
C GLU A 60 -0.33 13.84 11.95
N GLN A 61 -1.21 13.45 11.01
CA GLN A 61 -2.01 12.26 11.12
C GLN A 61 -0.98 11.13 11.08
N SER A 62 -0.30 10.95 12.22
CA SER A 62 0.57 9.85 12.48
C SER A 62 -0.37 8.68 12.33
N ILE A 63 -0.15 7.96 11.23
CA ILE A 63 -0.93 6.79 10.87
C ILE A 63 -1.02 5.96 12.14
N PRO A 64 -2.22 5.78 12.72
CA PRO A 64 -2.34 5.11 14.00
C PRO A 64 -1.71 3.73 13.88
N GLU A 65 -0.93 3.34 14.88
CA GLU A 65 -0.28 2.03 14.90
C GLU A 65 -1.34 0.94 14.75
N LYS A 66 -1.12 0.02 13.80
CA LYS A 66 -2.06 -1.06 13.54
C LYS A 66 -2.17 -1.93 14.80
N PRO A 67 -3.35 -2.01 15.45
CA PRO A 67 -3.53 -2.80 16.65
C PRO A 67 -3.35 -4.29 16.32
N SER A 68 -2.89 -5.08 17.30
CA SER A 68 -2.78 -6.53 17.15
C SER A 68 -4.14 -7.11 16.74
N PRO A 69 -4.23 -7.88 15.64
CA PRO A 69 -5.51 -8.38 15.16
C PRO A 69 -6.10 -9.35 16.19
N TYR A 70 -7.38 -9.19 16.52
CA TYR A 70 -8.13 -10.32 17.06
C TYR A 70 -8.65 -11.13 15.88
N LEU A 71 -8.23 -12.38 15.79
CA LEU A 71 -8.75 -13.32 14.81
C LEU A 71 -9.91 -14.07 15.46
N PHE A 72 -11.11 -13.58 15.20
CA PHE A 72 -12.34 -14.32 15.46
C PHE A 72 -12.84 -14.88 14.15
N SER A 73 -13.35 -16.12 14.18
CA SER A 73 -13.95 -16.76 13.03
C SER A 73 -15.38 -16.26 12.99
N ASN A 74 -15.64 -15.30 12.12
CA ASN A 74 -16.99 -14.82 11.87
C ASN A 74 -17.64 -15.80 10.89
N TYR A 75 -18.07 -16.96 11.39
CA TYR A 75 -19.07 -17.74 10.67
C TYR A 75 -20.39 -16.99 10.84
N ASN A 76 -20.80 -16.27 9.81
CA ASN A 76 -22.09 -15.61 9.82
C ASN A 76 -23.16 -16.70 9.96
N ASP A 77 -24.12 -16.52 10.87
CA ASP A 77 -25.29 -17.42 11.02
C ASP A 77 -26.08 -17.60 9.70
N ASN A 78 -25.83 -16.74 8.71
CA ASN A 78 -26.42 -16.77 7.38
C ASN A 78 -25.88 -17.90 6.48
N ASP A 79 -24.64 -18.36 6.69
CA ASP A 79 -24.15 -19.57 6.04
C ASP A 79 -24.61 -20.75 6.90
N LEU A 80 -25.62 -21.50 6.44
CA LEU A 80 -26.15 -22.69 7.12
C LEU A 80 -25.12 -23.83 7.13
N ILE A 81 -24.01 -23.64 7.83
CA ILE A 81 -23.02 -24.67 8.08
C ILE A 81 -23.57 -25.57 9.15
N MET A 82 -23.70 -26.87 8.85
CA MET A 82 -24.14 -27.83 9.84
C MET A 82 -23.17 -27.86 11.02
N ARG A 83 -23.72 -27.99 12.23
CA ARG A 83 -22.94 -28.04 13.47
C ARG A 83 -21.91 -29.18 13.47
N ILE A 84 -22.21 -30.27 12.76
CA ILE A 84 -21.33 -31.43 12.59
C ILE A 84 -20.13 -31.06 11.72
N ASP A 85 -20.36 -30.45 10.56
CA ASP A 85 -19.28 -30.03 9.66
C ASP A 85 -18.34 -29.03 10.33
N LEU A 86 -18.90 -28.08 11.08
CA LEU A 86 -18.11 -27.13 11.86
C LEU A 86 -17.22 -27.83 12.91
N GLN A 87 -17.72 -28.88 13.56
CA GLN A 87 -16.93 -29.68 14.49
C GLN A 87 -15.84 -30.47 13.77
N ILE A 88 -16.14 -31.03 12.60
CA ILE A 88 -15.16 -31.75 11.77
C ILE A 88 -14.04 -30.77 11.38
N ILE A 89 -14.38 -29.60 10.83
CA ILE A 89 -13.42 -28.56 10.43
C ILE A 89 -12.55 -28.12 11.61
N LYS A 90 -13.15 -27.90 12.79
CA LYS A 90 -12.39 -27.53 14.00
C LYS A 90 -11.44 -28.64 14.45
N LYS A 91 -11.89 -29.90 14.45
CA LYS A 91 -11.06 -31.05 14.84
C LYS A 91 -9.93 -31.29 13.86
N THR A 92 -10.19 -31.20 12.55
CA THR A 92 -9.17 -31.36 11.53
C THR A 92 -8.15 -30.22 11.60
N ALA A 93 -8.60 -28.98 11.77
CA ALA A 93 -7.70 -27.86 11.93
C ALA A 93 -6.86 -28.00 13.21
N ALA A 94 -7.43 -28.48 14.32
CA ALA A 94 -6.69 -28.74 15.56
C ALA A 94 -5.63 -29.81 15.35
N PHE A 95 -5.97 -30.90 14.65
CA PHE A 95 -5.05 -31.98 14.32
C PHE A 95 -3.91 -31.52 13.41
N VAL A 96 -4.22 -30.74 12.36
CA VAL A 96 -3.18 -30.19 11.47
C VAL A 96 -2.21 -29.32 12.27
N VAL A 97 -2.74 -28.47 13.16
CA VAL A 97 -1.91 -27.62 14.01
C VAL A 97 -1.08 -28.46 14.99
N SER A 98 -1.66 -29.41 15.73
CA SER A 98 -0.90 -30.25 16.67
C SER A 98 0.19 -31.06 15.96
N ALA A 99 -0.13 -31.66 14.81
CA ALA A 99 0.83 -32.43 14.01
C ALA A 99 1.99 -31.55 13.50
N THR A 100 1.76 -30.27 13.19
CA THR A 100 2.87 -29.36 12.85
C THR A 100 3.77 -29.04 14.03
N TYR A 101 3.22 -28.87 15.23
CA TYR A 101 3.98 -28.51 16.44
C TYR A 101 4.73 -29.71 17.03
N GLU A 102 4.15 -30.91 17.01
CA GLU A 102 4.82 -32.13 17.48
C GLU A 102 5.99 -32.52 16.57
N ALA A 103 5.92 -32.21 15.27
CA ALA A 103 6.93 -32.62 14.31
C ALA A 103 8.19 -31.74 14.30
N ASN A 104 8.16 -30.46 14.72
CA ASN A 104 9.35 -29.61 14.73
C ASN A 104 9.27 -28.50 15.79
N ASP A 105 10.23 -28.51 16.71
CA ASP A 105 10.58 -27.31 17.49
C ASP A 105 11.12 -26.23 16.54
N LYS A 106 10.29 -25.21 16.27
CA LYS A 106 10.65 -23.84 15.82
C LYS A 106 10.73 -23.52 14.32
N GLU A 107 10.55 -24.46 13.40
CA GLU A 107 10.47 -24.11 11.96
C GLU A 107 9.04 -24.16 11.43
N GLU A 108 8.59 -23.01 10.91
CA GLU A 108 7.31 -22.80 10.25
C GLU A 108 7.28 -23.57 8.91
N LYS A 109 7.18 -24.89 8.98
CA LYS A 109 6.94 -25.71 7.79
C LYS A 109 5.56 -25.37 7.21
N SER A 110 5.47 -25.44 5.89
CA SER A 110 4.22 -25.30 5.16
C SER A 110 3.18 -26.28 5.69
N LEU A 111 1.92 -25.84 5.73
CA LEU A 111 0.77 -26.67 6.14
C LEU A 111 0.39 -27.71 5.06
N ASP A 112 0.82 -27.42 3.83
CA ASP A 112 0.53 -28.19 2.63
C ASP A 112 0.87 -29.70 2.70
N PRO A 113 2.04 -30.16 3.21
CA PRO A 113 2.34 -31.59 3.29
C PRO A 113 1.35 -32.38 4.14
N ILE A 114 0.91 -31.84 5.27
CA ILE A 114 -0.04 -32.53 6.16
C ILE A 114 -1.43 -32.52 5.53
N ILE A 115 -1.85 -31.40 4.95
CA ILE A 115 -3.13 -31.30 4.25
C ILE A 115 -3.17 -32.31 3.08
N ASN A 116 -2.10 -32.38 2.29
CA ASN A 116 -1.99 -33.33 1.17
C ASN A 116 -2.03 -34.78 1.67
N SER A 117 -1.38 -35.09 2.79
CA SER A 117 -1.45 -36.44 3.39
C SER A 117 -2.85 -36.84 3.83
N ILE A 118 -3.70 -35.89 4.23
CA ILE A 118 -5.10 -36.16 4.59
C ILE A 118 -5.92 -36.39 3.31
N ILE A 119 -5.68 -35.59 2.26
CA ILE A 119 -6.35 -35.73 0.96
C ILE A 119 -6.00 -37.08 0.31
N GLU A 120 -4.74 -37.52 0.38
CA GLU A 120 -4.29 -38.80 -0.17
C GLU A 120 -4.85 -40.00 0.59
N LYS A 121 -5.02 -39.89 1.91
CA LYS A 121 -5.60 -40.97 2.74
C LYS A 121 -7.12 -41.09 2.58
N PHE A 122 -7.79 -39.98 2.29
CA PHE A 122 -9.26 -39.91 2.16
C PHE A 122 -9.68 -39.26 0.84
N PRO A 123 -9.37 -39.87 -0.32
CA PRO A 123 -9.67 -39.27 -1.62
C PRO A 123 -11.16 -39.26 -1.97
N ASN A 124 -11.93 -40.23 -1.44
CA ASN A 124 -13.34 -40.44 -1.77
C ASN A 124 -14.32 -39.89 -0.72
N ASP A 125 -13.82 -39.35 0.40
CA ASP A 125 -14.68 -38.86 1.47
C ASP A 125 -15.13 -37.43 1.19
N GLU A 126 -16.42 -37.26 0.91
CA GLU A 126 -17.04 -35.95 0.68
C GLU A 126 -16.90 -35.02 1.89
N THR A 127 -16.78 -35.58 3.10
CA THR A 127 -16.61 -34.85 4.35
C THR A 127 -15.33 -34.01 4.37
N PHE A 128 -14.27 -34.40 3.65
CA PHE A 128 -13.00 -33.67 3.61
C PHE A 128 -12.83 -32.80 2.35
N ASN A 129 -13.88 -32.65 1.53
CA ASN A 129 -13.81 -31.79 0.35
C ASN A 129 -13.52 -30.32 0.69
N PHE A 130 -13.71 -29.88 1.94
CA PHE A 130 -13.33 -28.52 2.38
C PHE A 130 -11.82 -28.26 2.40
N LEU A 131 -10.97 -29.29 2.30
CA LEU A 131 -9.52 -29.14 2.21
C LEU A 131 -9.05 -28.67 0.83
N LYS A 132 -9.86 -28.86 -0.22
CA LYS A 132 -9.57 -28.40 -1.58
C LYS A 132 -9.75 -26.88 -1.69
N LYS A 133 -8.85 -26.18 -2.39
CA LYS A 133 -8.84 -24.70 -2.50
C LYS A 133 -10.11 -24.12 -3.13
N ASP A 134 -10.78 -24.91 -3.96
CA ASP A 134 -11.99 -24.49 -4.66
C ASP A 134 -13.25 -24.48 -3.77
N ASN A 135 -13.18 -25.08 -2.57
CA ASN A 135 -14.33 -25.13 -1.67
C ASN A 135 -14.45 -23.84 -0.85
N LYS A 136 -15.68 -23.32 -0.76
CA LYS A 136 -16.02 -22.16 0.09
C LYS A 136 -15.62 -22.35 1.55
N LEU A 137 -15.73 -23.58 2.08
CA LEU A 137 -15.38 -23.91 3.47
C LEU A 137 -13.87 -23.91 3.74
N ASN A 138 -13.03 -23.91 2.70
CA ASN A 138 -11.58 -23.87 2.85
C ASN A 138 -11.13 -22.56 3.54
N GLY A 139 -11.73 -21.43 3.17
CA GLY A 139 -11.44 -20.14 3.81
C GLY A 139 -11.63 -20.20 5.32
N LEU A 140 -12.75 -20.76 5.78
CA LEU A 140 -13.04 -20.96 7.20
C LEU A 140 -12.07 -21.94 7.87
N PHE A 141 -11.73 -23.04 7.19
CA PHE A 141 -10.72 -23.97 7.69
C PHE A 141 -9.37 -23.28 7.92
N LEU A 142 -8.90 -22.48 6.96
CA LEU A 142 -7.64 -21.71 7.07
C LEU A 142 -7.70 -20.68 8.20
N GLU A 143 -8.85 -20.05 8.43
CA GLU A 143 -9.06 -19.16 9.58
C GLU A 143 -8.93 -19.91 10.91
N PHE A 144 -9.56 -21.08 11.05
CA PHE A 144 -9.42 -21.90 12.24
C PHE A 144 -7.98 -22.37 12.47
N VAL A 145 -7.27 -22.77 11.41
CA VAL A 145 -5.85 -23.12 11.50
C VAL A 145 -5.02 -21.93 11.99
N LYS A 146 -5.24 -20.72 11.43
CA LYS A 146 -4.58 -19.50 11.89
C LYS A 146 -4.86 -19.20 13.36
N GLN A 147 -6.11 -19.33 13.79
CA GLN A 147 -6.51 -19.12 15.19
C GLN A 147 -5.82 -20.09 16.14
N MET A 148 -5.86 -21.38 15.82
CA MET A 148 -5.25 -22.39 16.67
C MET A 148 -3.72 -22.30 16.70
N LYS A 149 -3.09 -21.88 15.61
CA LYS A 149 -1.66 -21.55 15.59
C LYS A 149 -1.31 -20.43 16.57
N LEU A 150 -2.13 -19.36 16.63
CA LEU A 150 -1.92 -18.27 17.57
C LEU A 150 -2.13 -18.71 19.03
N VAL A 151 -3.14 -19.54 19.29
CA VAL A 151 -3.38 -20.10 20.62
C VAL A 151 -2.20 -20.98 21.05
N ALA A 152 -1.69 -21.83 20.16
CA ALA A 152 -0.53 -22.68 20.42
C ALA A 152 0.76 -21.87 20.68
N GLN A 153 0.95 -20.72 20.02
CA GLN A 153 2.09 -19.82 20.23
C GLN A 153 1.94 -18.96 21.49
N SER A 154 0.72 -18.65 21.91
CA SER A 154 0.48 -17.84 23.09
C SER A 154 0.89 -18.61 24.35
N LYS A 155 1.91 -18.10 25.06
CA LYS A 155 2.20 -18.56 26.42
C LYS A 155 1.00 -18.21 27.32
N LYS A 156 0.77 -19.02 28.35
CA LYS A 156 -0.34 -18.89 29.31
C LYS A 156 -0.60 -17.42 29.64
N VAL A 157 -1.85 -17.01 29.42
CA VAL A 157 -2.31 -15.61 29.41
C VAL A 157 -1.98 -14.91 30.73
N ASP A 158 -1.17 -13.86 30.66
CA ASP A 158 -1.06 -12.87 31.74
C ASP A 158 -2.41 -12.14 31.87
N ILE A 159 -2.95 -12.09 33.08
CA ILE A 159 -4.17 -11.34 33.38
C ILE A 159 -3.90 -9.86 33.07
N VAL A 160 -4.49 -9.35 32.00
CA VAL A 160 -4.31 -7.97 31.55
C VAL A 160 -5.10 -7.05 32.48
N ALA A 161 -4.43 -6.08 33.11
CA ALA A 161 -5.07 -5.06 33.93
C ALA A 161 -6.12 -4.26 33.13
N GLN A 162 -7.22 -3.86 33.77
CA GLN A 162 -8.35 -3.16 33.13
C GLN A 162 -7.94 -1.89 32.37
N ASN A 163 -6.96 -1.14 32.88
CA ASN A 163 -6.45 0.06 32.23
C ASN A 163 -5.78 -0.24 30.88
N ASN A 164 -5.04 -1.36 30.80
CA ASN A 164 -4.40 -1.79 29.55
C ASN A 164 -5.44 -2.28 28.53
N LEU A 165 -6.57 -2.82 29.00
CA LEU A 165 -7.68 -3.20 28.12
C LEU A 165 -8.32 -1.96 27.49
N LEU A 166 -8.60 -0.92 28.28
CA LEU A 166 -9.21 0.31 27.78
C LEU A 166 -8.30 1.02 26.77
N GLU A 167 -6.99 1.08 27.03
CA GLU A 167 -6.01 1.64 26.09
C GLU A 167 -5.98 0.85 24.76
N ARG A 168 -6.02 -0.49 24.83
CA ARG A 168 -6.08 -1.35 23.63
C ARG A 168 -7.36 -1.12 22.82
N ILE A 169 -8.50 -0.99 23.49
CA ILE A 169 -9.78 -0.68 22.84
C ILE A 169 -9.69 0.70 22.18
N PHE A 170 -9.18 1.71 22.89
CA PHE A 170 -9.03 3.05 22.35
C PHE A 170 -8.14 3.09 21.09
N LYS A 171 -6.98 2.42 21.12
CA LYS A 171 -6.10 2.30 19.95
C LYS A 171 -6.81 1.66 18.74
N ARG A 172 -7.67 0.65 18.99
CA ARG A 172 -8.45 0.01 17.92
C ARG A 172 -9.52 0.90 17.34
N VAL A 173 -10.27 1.59 18.19
CA VAL A 173 -11.30 2.53 17.75
C VAL A 173 -10.65 3.63 16.89
N LYS A 174 -9.53 4.19 17.35
CA LYS A 174 -8.76 5.18 16.59
C LYS A 174 -8.27 4.64 15.24
N TYR A 175 -7.81 3.39 15.18
CA TYR A 175 -7.40 2.77 13.92
C TYR A 175 -8.57 2.50 12.99
N GLN A 176 -9.73 2.09 13.53
CA GLN A 176 -10.95 1.89 12.76
C GLN A 176 -11.45 3.20 12.14
N GLU A 177 -11.47 4.28 12.92
CA GLU A 177 -11.83 5.62 12.46
C GLU A 177 -10.90 6.09 11.32
N TYR A 178 -9.59 5.81 11.45
CA TYR A 178 -8.64 6.05 10.37
C TYR A 178 -8.95 5.25 9.10
N LEU A 179 -9.28 3.95 9.23
CA LEU A 179 -9.68 3.15 8.06
C LEU A 179 -10.92 3.73 7.40
N ASP A 180 -11.95 4.05 8.19
CA ASP A 180 -13.20 4.63 7.68
C ASP A 180 -12.92 5.94 6.95
N GLN A 181 -12.05 6.80 7.49
CA GLN A 181 -11.60 8.02 6.83
C GLN A 181 -10.87 7.74 5.51
N THR A 182 -9.92 6.82 5.48
CA THR A 182 -9.20 6.46 4.23
C THR A 182 -10.14 5.91 3.17
N THR A 183 -11.11 5.06 3.54
CA THR A 183 -12.10 4.55 2.57
C THR A 183 -13.02 5.65 2.05
N ASN A 184 -13.36 6.64 2.88
CA ASN A 184 -14.14 7.78 2.43
C ASN A 184 -13.34 8.64 1.44
N ASP A 185 -12.07 8.91 1.73
CA ASP A 185 -11.18 9.65 0.83
C ASP A 185 -10.99 8.92 -0.50
N GLU A 186 -10.79 7.60 -0.48
CA GLU A 186 -10.77 6.76 -1.69
C GLU A 186 -12.07 6.84 -2.47
N ASN A 187 -13.23 6.81 -1.80
CA ASN A 187 -14.54 6.93 -2.43
C ASN A 187 -14.75 8.30 -3.06
N ILE A 188 -14.32 9.38 -2.40
CA ILE A 188 -14.35 10.75 -2.93
C ILE A 188 -13.45 10.84 -4.17
N LEU A 189 -12.24 10.30 -4.09
CA LEU A 189 -11.31 10.26 -5.21
C LEU A 189 -11.90 9.47 -6.38
N MET A 190 -12.46 8.29 -6.14
CA MET A 190 -13.11 7.47 -7.17
C MET A 190 -14.31 8.18 -7.80
N LYS A 191 -15.13 8.89 -7.03
CA LYS A 191 -16.22 9.73 -7.56
C LYS A 191 -15.67 10.85 -8.44
N SER A 192 -14.61 11.53 -7.99
CA SER A 192 -13.96 12.59 -8.77
C SER A 192 -13.39 12.08 -10.10
N LEU A 193 -12.80 10.88 -10.10
CA LEU A 193 -12.31 10.22 -11.31
C LEU A 193 -13.44 9.83 -12.25
N LYS A 194 -14.55 9.29 -11.73
CA LYS A 194 -15.75 9.00 -12.53
C LYS A 194 -16.33 10.25 -13.18
N ILE A 195 -16.40 11.37 -12.46
CA ILE A 195 -16.86 12.66 -13.00
C ILE A 195 -15.91 13.14 -14.11
N ARG A 196 -14.59 13.11 -13.87
CA ARG A 196 -13.59 13.50 -14.89
C ARG A 196 -13.69 12.62 -16.13
N PHE A 197 -13.81 11.30 -15.94
CA PHE A 197 -13.96 10.34 -17.03
C PHE A 197 -15.23 10.61 -17.85
N ALA A 198 -16.36 10.90 -17.20
CA ALA A 198 -17.62 11.22 -17.87
C ALA A 198 -17.58 12.59 -18.57
N ALA A 199 -16.80 13.54 -18.07
CA ALA A 199 -16.64 14.86 -18.66
C ALA A 199 -15.73 14.88 -19.90
N ILE A 200 -14.96 13.82 -20.16
CA ILE A 200 -14.14 13.70 -21.36
C ILE A 200 -15.05 13.51 -22.58
N LYS A 201 -14.90 14.38 -23.57
CA LYS A 201 -15.54 14.21 -24.89
C LYS A 201 -14.81 13.12 -25.67
N TRP A 202 -15.12 11.87 -25.39
CA TRP A 202 -14.46 10.71 -26.00
C TRP A 202 -14.48 10.74 -27.54
N LEU A 203 -15.57 11.20 -28.15
CA LEU A 203 -15.69 11.29 -29.60
C LEU A 203 -14.69 12.26 -30.24
N ASP A 204 -14.40 13.39 -29.60
CA ASP A 204 -13.40 14.35 -30.10
C ASP A 204 -11.97 13.78 -30.01
N ALA A 205 -11.73 12.87 -29.05
CA ALA A 205 -10.44 12.20 -28.86
C ALA A 205 -10.26 10.98 -29.78
N ILE A 206 -11.35 10.30 -30.13
CA ILE A 206 -11.36 9.16 -31.05
C ILE A 206 -11.30 9.62 -32.51
N ASN A 207 -12.03 10.68 -32.86
CA ASN A 207 -12.09 11.21 -34.23
C ASN A 207 -10.87 12.07 -34.61
N LYS A 208 -10.04 12.47 -33.65
CA LYS A 208 -8.69 12.94 -33.95
C LYS A 208 -7.83 11.72 -34.23
N ASP A 209 -7.69 11.38 -35.52
CA ASP A 209 -6.93 10.27 -36.08
C ASP A 209 -5.46 10.14 -35.58
N SER A 210 -4.97 11.05 -34.74
CA SER A 210 -3.62 11.04 -34.18
C SER A 210 -3.40 10.11 -32.98
N THR A 211 -4.46 9.59 -32.33
CA THR A 211 -4.30 8.90 -31.03
C THR A 211 -4.87 7.48 -30.94
N VAL A 212 -5.62 7.02 -31.95
CA VAL A 212 -5.99 5.61 -32.04
C VAL A 212 -4.86 4.88 -32.76
N ILE A 213 -3.86 4.45 -32.00
CA ILE A 213 -2.96 3.40 -32.47
C ILE A 213 -3.86 2.18 -32.67
N LYS A 214 -4.27 1.93 -33.92
CA LYS A 214 -4.69 0.60 -34.30
C LYS A 214 -3.46 -0.25 -34.00
N LEU A 215 -3.55 -1.08 -32.97
CA LEU A 215 -2.61 -2.18 -32.83
C LEU A 215 -2.74 -2.92 -34.15
N ASP A 216 -1.72 -2.77 -35.01
CA ASP A 216 -1.68 -3.44 -36.31
C ASP A 216 -2.11 -4.87 -36.05
N GLN A 217 -3.09 -5.30 -36.84
CA GLN A 217 -3.69 -6.62 -36.75
C GLN A 217 -2.60 -7.63 -36.45
N TRP A 218 -2.58 -8.13 -35.22
CA TRP A 218 -1.72 -9.24 -34.90
C TRP A 218 -2.21 -10.37 -35.80
N TYR A 219 -1.33 -10.76 -36.74
CA TYR A 219 -1.38 -11.84 -37.72
C TYR A 219 -1.59 -11.46 -39.19
N ASP A 220 -0.48 -11.32 -39.93
CA ASP A 220 -0.26 -12.25 -41.04
C ASP A 220 0.23 -13.57 -40.41
N ILE A 221 -0.71 -14.49 -40.13
CA ILE A 221 -0.35 -15.91 -40.02
C ILE A 221 0.11 -16.30 -41.42
N GLN A 222 1.41 -16.20 -41.67
CA GLN A 222 2.01 -17.12 -42.62
C GLN A 222 1.65 -18.51 -42.09
N GLU A 223 0.84 -19.24 -42.84
CA GLU A 223 0.58 -20.67 -42.64
C GLU A 223 1.92 -21.42 -42.62
N SER A 224 2.58 -21.45 -41.47
CA SER A 224 3.63 -22.41 -41.20
C SER A 224 2.93 -23.76 -41.13
N LYS A 225 3.06 -24.54 -42.20
CA LYS A 225 2.66 -25.94 -42.33
C LYS A 225 3.50 -26.86 -41.43
N ASP A 226 3.52 -26.57 -40.14
CA ASP A 226 4.05 -27.48 -39.14
C ASP A 226 3.12 -27.43 -37.93
N ASP A 227 2.84 -28.59 -37.34
CA ASP A 227 1.96 -28.85 -36.20
C ASP A 227 2.44 -28.21 -34.88
N GLY A 228 2.92 -26.97 -34.93
CA GLY A 228 3.36 -26.17 -33.80
C GLY A 228 2.19 -25.40 -33.21
N ILE A 229 1.68 -25.87 -32.07
CA ILE A 229 0.75 -25.16 -31.20
C ILE A 229 1.25 -23.71 -31.04
N ILE A 230 0.45 -22.75 -31.50
CA ILE A 230 0.70 -21.32 -31.31
C ILE A 230 0.62 -21.04 -29.81
N ASN A 231 1.76 -21.10 -29.12
CA ASN A 231 1.86 -20.80 -27.70
C ASN A 231 1.78 -19.28 -27.52
N PHE A 232 0.59 -18.77 -27.23
CA PHE A 232 0.42 -17.41 -26.74
C PHE A 232 1.22 -17.22 -25.44
N LYS A 233 1.96 -16.11 -25.32
CA LYS A 233 2.60 -15.77 -24.05
C LYS A 233 1.52 -15.55 -23.00
N GLU A 234 1.69 -16.18 -21.84
CA GLU A 234 0.76 -16.07 -20.70
C GLU A 234 0.55 -14.59 -20.34
N PRO A 235 -0.69 -14.08 -20.26
CA PRO A 235 -0.96 -12.65 -20.07
C PRO A 235 -0.35 -12.13 -18.77
N LEU A 236 0.16 -10.89 -18.83
CA LEU A 236 0.85 -10.27 -17.71
C LEU A 236 -0.10 -10.10 -16.51
N ASN A 237 0.23 -10.71 -15.37
CA ASN A 237 -0.60 -10.60 -14.17
C ASN A 237 -0.41 -9.24 -13.50
N PHE A 238 -1.31 -8.29 -13.81
CA PHE A 238 -1.28 -6.95 -13.23
C PHE A 238 -1.40 -6.95 -11.70
N LYS A 239 -2.01 -7.97 -11.09
CA LYS A 239 -2.11 -8.06 -9.63
C LYS A 239 -0.73 -8.20 -8.97
N ASP A 240 0.19 -8.89 -9.64
CA ASP A 240 1.55 -9.07 -9.15
C ASP A 240 2.40 -7.81 -9.40
N LEU A 241 2.11 -7.05 -10.45
CA LEU A 241 2.77 -5.78 -10.78
C LEU A 241 2.38 -4.63 -9.86
N PHE A 242 1.17 -4.65 -9.30
CA PHE A 242 0.68 -3.62 -8.39
C PHE A 242 1.30 -3.69 -6.99
N GLN A 243 2.13 -4.70 -6.69
CA GLN A 243 2.78 -4.85 -5.39
C GLN A 243 4.00 -3.91 -5.27
N GLN A 244 3.96 -2.98 -4.31
CA GLN A 244 5.04 -2.01 -4.06
C GLN A 244 6.35 -2.65 -3.56
N SER A 245 6.29 -3.85 -2.96
CA SER A 245 7.47 -4.59 -2.53
C SER A 245 8.03 -5.41 -3.69
N VAL A 246 8.91 -4.77 -4.45
CA VAL A 246 9.78 -5.43 -5.43
C VAL A 246 10.71 -6.39 -4.68
N SER A 247 10.30 -7.64 -4.48
CA SER A 247 11.27 -8.71 -4.30
C SER A 247 12.02 -8.80 -5.63
N LYS A 248 13.24 -8.26 -5.64
CA LYS A 248 14.08 -8.10 -6.85
C LYS A 248 14.24 -9.38 -7.65
N GLU A 249 14.01 -10.54 -7.05
CA GLU A 249 14.14 -11.84 -7.68
C GLU A 249 12.89 -12.28 -8.44
N ILE A 250 11.69 -12.02 -7.92
CA ILE A 250 10.43 -12.45 -8.57
C ILE A 250 10.15 -11.54 -9.78
N THR A 251 10.32 -10.22 -9.60
CA THR A 251 10.20 -9.27 -10.71
C THR A 251 11.31 -9.43 -11.74
N ARG A 252 12.57 -9.73 -11.35
CA ARG A 252 13.60 -10.07 -12.34
C ARG A 252 13.30 -11.37 -13.07
N LYS A 253 12.80 -12.42 -12.41
CA LYS A 253 12.46 -13.67 -13.09
C LYS A 253 11.28 -13.48 -14.05
N ALA A 254 10.23 -12.78 -13.63
CA ALA A 254 9.05 -12.50 -14.45
C ALA A 254 9.35 -11.53 -15.61
N LEU A 255 10.17 -10.50 -15.39
CA LEU A 255 10.59 -9.58 -16.46
C LEU A 255 11.62 -10.25 -17.38
N ASN A 256 12.60 -10.98 -16.85
CA ASN A 256 13.59 -11.68 -17.67
C ASN A 256 12.93 -12.80 -18.48
N SER A 257 11.95 -13.54 -17.96
CA SER A 257 11.21 -14.52 -18.78
C SER A 257 10.44 -13.84 -19.92
N TYR A 258 9.85 -12.68 -19.65
CA TYR A 258 9.13 -11.90 -20.66
C TYR A 258 10.04 -11.29 -21.74
N PHE A 259 11.19 -10.74 -21.35
CA PHE A 259 12.10 -10.01 -22.27
C PHE A 259 13.20 -10.88 -22.88
N SER A 260 13.52 -12.06 -22.34
CA SER A 260 14.57 -12.95 -22.90
C SER A 260 14.16 -13.65 -24.19
N THR A 261 12.88 -13.66 -24.55
CA THR A 261 12.39 -14.26 -25.80
C THR A 261 12.54 -13.33 -27.00
N VAL A 262 12.92 -12.06 -26.80
CA VAL A 262 13.16 -11.10 -27.89
C VAL A 262 14.61 -11.16 -28.41
N SER A 263 15.51 -11.91 -27.74
CA SER A 263 16.94 -11.93 -28.07
C SER A 263 17.45 -13.29 -28.58
N LYS A 264 16.59 -14.14 -29.14
CA LYS A 264 16.98 -15.48 -29.64
C LYS A 264 17.09 -15.62 -31.15
N GLU A 265 17.00 -14.53 -31.90
CA GLU A 265 17.36 -14.51 -33.32
C GLU A 265 18.45 -13.46 -33.55
N GLU A 266 19.67 -13.76 -33.12
CA GLU A 266 20.89 -13.24 -33.71
C GLU A 266 21.99 -14.25 -33.41
N GLU A 267 22.52 -14.88 -34.45
CA GLU A 267 23.64 -15.82 -34.38
C GLU A 267 24.89 -15.19 -33.72
N PRO A 268 25.76 -16.00 -33.10
CA PRO A 268 26.89 -15.50 -32.33
C PRO A 268 27.99 -15.00 -33.27
N ILE A 269 28.09 -13.68 -33.45
CA ILE A 269 29.30 -13.08 -34.01
C ILE A 269 30.35 -12.96 -32.90
N GLU A 270 31.51 -13.51 -33.22
CA GLU A 270 32.70 -13.66 -32.41
C GLU A 270 33.10 -12.40 -31.62
N SER A 271 33.61 -12.69 -30.43
CA SER A 271 34.26 -11.78 -29.50
C SER A 271 35.24 -10.83 -30.19
N THR A 272 34.84 -9.56 -30.33
CA THR A 272 35.78 -8.45 -30.46
C THR A 272 35.71 -7.58 -29.21
N LYS A 273 36.87 -7.46 -28.55
CA LYS A 273 37.11 -6.66 -27.35
C LYS A 273 36.74 -5.20 -27.62
N ILE A 274 35.54 -4.78 -27.25
CA ILE A 274 35.17 -3.35 -27.22
C ILE A 274 35.38 -2.84 -25.80
N SER A 275 36.34 -1.92 -25.69
CA SER A 275 36.79 -1.26 -24.47
C SER A 275 35.64 -0.69 -23.64
N ILE A 276 35.60 -1.05 -22.35
CA ILE A 276 34.75 -0.41 -21.34
C ILE A 276 35.18 1.06 -21.21
N LYS A 277 34.44 1.98 -21.85
CA LYS A 277 34.62 3.41 -21.61
C LYS A 277 34.07 3.74 -20.21
N LYS A 278 34.98 4.09 -19.30
CA LYS A 278 34.69 4.62 -17.96
C LYS A 278 33.66 5.74 -18.06
N GLN A 279 32.49 5.55 -17.44
CA GLN A 279 31.49 6.60 -17.29
C GLN A 279 32.09 7.75 -16.46
N LYS A 280 32.11 8.97 -17.01
CA LYS A 280 32.51 10.18 -16.29
C LYS A 280 31.50 10.45 -15.18
N LYS A 281 31.99 10.60 -13.94
CA LYS A 281 31.20 11.05 -12.79
C LYS A 281 30.51 12.37 -13.13
N ARG A 282 29.17 12.40 -13.11
CA ARG A 282 28.39 13.65 -13.13
C ARG A 282 28.59 14.33 -11.78
N ILE A 283 29.23 15.49 -11.79
CA ILE A 283 29.25 16.41 -10.66
C ILE A 283 27.99 17.27 -10.81
N VAL A 284 27.04 17.11 -9.89
CA VAL A 284 25.89 18.01 -9.75
C VAL A 284 26.42 19.30 -9.11
N LYS A 285 26.18 20.44 -9.75
CA LYS A 285 26.49 21.76 -9.21
C LYS A 285 25.23 22.35 -8.57
N GLU A 286 25.42 23.06 -7.47
CA GLU A 286 24.34 23.75 -6.75
C GLU A 286 23.70 24.86 -7.61
N GLU A 287 22.42 25.12 -7.35
CA GLU A 287 21.61 26.10 -8.08
C GLU A 287 22.23 27.51 -8.01
N GLY A 288 22.63 28.06 -9.16
CA GLY A 288 23.06 29.47 -9.27
C GLY A 288 24.21 29.78 -10.23
N GLU A 289 25.00 28.80 -10.69
CA GLU A 289 26.14 29.07 -11.59
C GLU A 289 25.74 29.12 -13.08
N THR A 290 25.28 30.27 -13.57
CA THR A 290 25.06 30.50 -15.01
C THR A 290 26.37 30.80 -15.77
N ARG A 291 26.66 30.02 -16.82
CA ARG A 291 27.76 30.25 -17.78
C ARG A 291 27.37 31.30 -18.82
N LEU A 292 27.81 32.55 -18.66
CA LEU A 292 27.97 33.48 -19.77
C LEU A 292 29.47 33.73 -20.01
N LYS A 293 30.03 33.10 -21.05
CA LYS A 293 31.33 33.52 -21.60
C LYS A 293 31.08 34.43 -22.80
N ARG A 294 31.25 35.75 -22.60
CA ARG A 294 31.38 36.72 -23.69
C ARG A 294 32.59 36.34 -24.55
N ARG A 295 32.39 36.20 -25.86
CA ARG A 295 33.49 36.21 -26.84
C ARG A 295 34.06 37.63 -26.93
N LYS A 296 35.38 37.76 -26.79
CA LYS A 296 36.09 39.01 -27.09
C LYS A 296 36.16 39.19 -28.60
N ARG A 297 35.90 40.41 -29.06
CA ARG A 297 36.46 40.95 -30.31
C ARG A 297 37.86 41.47 -30.01
#